data_AF-I0L657-F1
#
_entry.id   AF-I0L657-F1
#
_cell.length_a   1.000
_cell.length_b   1.000
_cell.length_c   1.000
_cell.angle_alpha   90.00
_cell.angle_beta   90.00
_cell.angle_gamma   90.00
#
_symmetry.space_group_name_H-M   'P 1'
#
loop_
_entity.id
_entity.type
_entity.pdbx_description
1 polymer ?
#
loop_
_entity_poly.entity_id
_entity_poly.type
_entity_poly.pdbx_seq_one_letter_code
_entity_poly.pdbx_strand_id
1 'polypeptide(L)'
;MGASAWSYFVAYQPDLDEALDALRDKVFAEGDYWWAHGAIPSSASDYPNRPATLAELFNDELVQESGTHSILDVYRVLDEGERPDFGTVQPVNAAEALRHAGTERLTREHVDAIEGLAERNWFGRCAVLHDAQGKPEEIYFWGFSGD
;
A
#
# COMPACT_ATOMS: atom_id res chain seq x y z
N MET A 1 17.84 -4.54 7.52
CA MET A 1 17.40 -3.15 7.69
C MET A 1 16.20 -3.24 8.62
N GLY A 2 15.20 -2.38 8.55
CA GLY A 2 13.97 -2.51 9.33
C GLY A 2 12.78 -2.25 8.41
N ALA A 3 11.60 -2.75 8.76
CA ALA A 3 10.39 -2.47 8.00
C ALA A 3 10.20 -0.96 7.79
N SER A 4 9.80 -0.58 6.58
CA SER A 4 9.60 0.80 6.16
C SER A 4 8.12 1.08 5.95
N ALA A 5 7.71 2.26 6.42
CA ALA A 5 6.37 2.76 6.18
C ALA A 5 6.24 3.23 4.72
N TRP A 6 5.09 2.98 4.13
CA TRP A 6 4.72 3.51 2.82
C TRP A 6 3.28 4.00 2.85
N SER A 7 2.98 5.02 2.05
CA SER A 7 1.62 5.57 1.93
C SER A 7 1.40 6.23 0.57
N TYR A 8 0.19 6.06 0.02
CA TYR A 8 -0.17 6.48 -1.33
C TYR A 8 -1.62 6.96 -1.39
N PHE A 9 -1.85 7.98 -2.21
CA PHE A 9 -3.20 8.44 -2.57
C PHE A 9 -3.42 8.16 -4.05
N VAL A 10 -4.55 7.55 -4.38
CA VAL A 10 -4.97 7.30 -5.77
C VAL A 10 -6.40 7.77 -5.98
N ALA A 11 -6.75 8.05 -7.24
CA ALA A 11 -8.13 8.35 -7.59
C ALA A 11 -9.05 7.18 -7.22
N TYR A 12 -10.26 7.49 -6.77
CA TYR A 12 -11.24 6.47 -6.39
C TYR A 12 -11.61 5.59 -7.59
N GLN A 13 -11.59 4.28 -7.34
CA GLN A 13 -12.16 3.26 -8.21
C GLN A 13 -13.12 2.39 -7.38
N PRO A 14 -14.26 1.94 -7.94
CA PRO A 14 -15.21 1.10 -7.21
C PRO A 14 -14.62 -0.24 -6.76
N ASP A 15 -13.72 -0.79 -7.56
CA ASP A 15 -12.98 -2.01 -7.26
C ASP A 15 -11.63 -1.64 -6.61
N LEU A 16 -11.46 -2.03 -5.34
CA LEU A 16 -10.26 -1.71 -4.57
C LEU A 16 -9.06 -2.57 -5.00
N ASP A 17 -9.29 -3.79 -5.49
CA ASP A 17 -8.23 -4.64 -6.04
C ASP A 17 -7.73 -4.07 -7.36
N GLU A 18 -8.63 -3.60 -8.23
CA GLU A 18 -8.23 -2.90 -9.47
C GLU A 18 -7.44 -1.61 -9.16
N ALA A 19 -7.85 -0.87 -8.12
CA ALA A 19 -7.10 0.30 -7.67
C ALA A 19 -5.70 -0.06 -7.14
N LEU A 20 -5.59 -1.16 -6.40
CA LEU A 20 -4.32 -1.65 -5.87
C LEU A 20 -3.39 -2.10 -7.00
N ASP A 21 -3.89 -2.89 -7.95
CA ASP A 21 -3.10 -3.37 -9.08
C ASP A 21 -2.61 -2.21 -9.96
N ALA A 22 -3.47 -1.24 -10.25
CA ALA A 22 -3.08 -0.04 -10.99
C ALA A 22 -2.00 0.78 -10.25
N LEU A 23 -2.09 0.87 -8.92
CA LEU A 23 -1.07 1.53 -8.09
C LEU A 23 0.25 0.76 -8.11
N ARG A 24 0.21 -0.57 -8.01
CA ARG A 24 1.41 -1.43 -8.07
C ARG A 24 2.11 -1.29 -9.42
N ASP A 25 1.37 -1.34 -10.52
CA ASP A 25 1.92 -1.14 -11.86
C ASP A 25 2.58 0.23 -12.01
N LYS A 26 1.96 1.29 -11.46
CA LYS A 26 2.52 2.64 -11.47
C LYS A 26 3.85 2.71 -10.71
N VAL A 27 3.88 2.23 -9.46
CA VAL A 27 5.09 2.26 -8.61
C VAL A 27 6.21 1.44 -9.24
N PHE A 28 5.88 0.29 -9.81
CA PHE A 28 6.85 -0.52 -10.54
C PHE A 28 7.42 0.22 -11.76
N ALA A 29 6.55 0.81 -12.59
CA ALA A 29 6.96 1.55 -13.79
C ALA A 29 7.86 2.74 -13.45
N GLU A 30 7.49 3.53 -12.43
CA GLU A 30 8.26 4.67 -11.93
C GLU A 30 9.58 4.22 -11.28
N GLY A 31 9.63 3.00 -10.76
CA GLY A 31 10.78 2.45 -10.07
C GLY A 31 10.91 2.92 -8.63
N ASP A 32 9.87 3.53 -8.07
CA ASP A 32 9.84 4.14 -6.73
C ASP A 32 9.67 3.09 -5.62
N TYR A 33 10.63 2.17 -5.56
CA TYR A 33 10.70 1.10 -4.58
C TYR A 33 12.16 0.74 -4.32
N TRP A 34 12.43 0.11 -3.18
CA TRP A 34 13.78 -0.29 -2.83
C TRP A 34 14.25 -1.46 -3.70
N TRP A 35 15.45 -1.33 -4.27
CA TRP A 35 16.07 -2.38 -5.07
C TRP A 35 17.22 -3.04 -4.32
N ALA A 36 17.06 -4.34 -4.04
CA ALA A 36 17.96 -5.10 -3.18
C ALA A 36 19.41 -5.20 -3.67
N HIS A 37 19.61 -5.15 -5.00
CA HIS A 37 20.95 -5.17 -5.61
C HIS A 37 21.56 -3.78 -5.77
N GLY A 38 20.87 -2.73 -5.32
CA GLY A 38 21.35 -1.35 -5.37
C GLY A 38 22.35 -1.02 -4.26
N ALA A 39 23.20 -0.01 -4.50
CA ALA A 39 23.98 0.63 -3.45
C ALA A 39 23.07 1.45 -2.53
N ILE A 40 23.10 1.16 -1.23
CA ILE A 40 22.16 1.73 -0.23
C ILE A 40 22.36 3.25 -0.06
N PRO A 41 21.29 4.06 0.07
CA PRO A 41 19.89 3.82 -0.29
C PRO A 41 19.54 4.49 -1.63
N SER A 42 18.80 3.77 -2.48
CA SER A 42 18.51 4.22 -3.84
C SER A 42 17.28 3.51 -4.38
N SER A 43 16.51 4.25 -5.18
CA SER A 43 15.30 3.78 -5.83
C SER A 43 15.66 2.81 -6.96
N ALA A 44 14.77 1.87 -7.32
CA ALA A 44 15.03 0.95 -8.42
C ALA A 44 15.27 1.70 -9.74
N SER A 45 14.66 2.87 -9.91
CA SER A 45 14.87 3.77 -11.05
C SER A 45 16.34 4.18 -11.26
N ASP A 46 17.16 4.14 -10.21
CA ASP A 46 18.58 4.51 -10.27
C ASP A 46 19.43 3.43 -10.95
N TYR A 47 18.87 2.24 -11.20
CA TYR A 47 19.60 1.07 -11.69
C TYR A 47 19.14 0.64 -13.08
N PRO A 48 20.06 0.56 -14.06
CA PRO A 48 19.72 0.08 -15.39
C PRO A 48 19.42 -1.43 -15.43
N ASN A 49 19.82 -2.18 -14.39
CA ASN A 49 19.56 -3.61 -14.24
C ASN A 49 18.34 -3.92 -13.36
N ARG A 50 17.47 -2.95 -13.09
CA ARG A 50 16.21 -3.23 -12.40
C ARG A 50 15.36 -4.22 -13.24
N PRO A 51 14.51 -5.03 -12.59
CA PRO A 51 13.63 -5.97 -13.29
C PRO A 51 12.75 -5.28 -14.33
N ALA A 52 12.49 -5.94 -15.45
CA ALA A 52 11.61 -5.42 -16.50
C ALA A 52 10.14 -5.75 -16.24
N THR A 53 9.86 -6.74 -15.38
CA THR A 53 8.50 -7.14 -14.99
C THR A 53 8.38 -7.38 -13.49
N LEU A 54 7.16 -7.27 -12.95
CA LEU A 54 6.86 -7.65 -11.57
C LEU A 54 7.21 -9.12 -11.30
N ALA A 55 7.00 -10.01 -12.26
CA ALA A 55 7.35 -11.42 -12.13
C ALA A 55 8.86 -11.63 -11.96
N GLU A 56 9.70 -10.92 -12.71
CA GLU A 56 11.15 -10.95 -12.55
C GLU A 56 11.56 -10.38 -11.19
N LEU A 57 10.94 -9.29 -10.75
CA LEU A 57 11.18 -8.67 -9.45
C LEU A 57 10.94 -9.67 -8.30
N PHE A 58 9.77 -10.34 -8.30
CA PHE A 58 9.43 -11.30 -7.25
C PHE A 58 10.09 -12.68 -7.41
N ASN A 59 10.79 -12.94 -8.52
CA ASN A 59 11.62 -14.13 -8.66
C ASN A 59 13.04 -13.92 -8.12
N ASP A 60 13.41 -12.70 -7.73
CA ASP A 60 14.68 -12.39 -7.11
C ASP A 60 14.71 -12.81 -5.63
N GLU A 61 15.74 -13.57 -5.23
CA GLU A 61 15.84 -14.14 -3.88
C GLU A 61 15.97 -13.07 -2.79
N LEU A 62 16.70 -11.98 -3.06
CA LEU A 62 16.87 -10.90 -2.07
C LEU A 62 15.58 -10.09 -1.90
N VAL A 63 14.81 -9.93 -2.99
CA VAL A 63 13.49 -9.29 -2.92
C VAL A 63 12.49 -10.18 -2.17
N GLN A 64 12.55 -11.49 -2.32
CA GLN A 64 11.70 -12.40 -1.54
C GLN A 64 12.03 -12.36 -0.03
N GLU A 65 13.29 -12.15 0.34
CA GLU A 65 13.73 -12.06 1.73
C GLU A 65 13.43 -10.69 2.35
N SER A 66 13.84 -9.62 1.67
CA SER A 66 13.82 -8.26 2.21
C SER A 66 12.65 -7.41 1.73
N GLY A 67 11.91 -7.82 0.69
CA GLY A 67 10.82 -7.05 0.11
C GLY A 67 11.29 -5.84 -0.70
N THR A 68 10.34 -5.02 -1.10
CA THR A 68 10.57 -3.79 -1.86
C THR A 68 10.37 -2.54 -1.03
N HIS A 69 9.95 -2.69 0.23
CA HIS A 69 9.66 -1.61 1.17
C HIS A 69 8.60 -0.63 0.62
N SER A 70 7.64 -1.15 -0.15
CA SER A 70 6.64 -0.36 -0.87
C SER A 70 5.30 -1.11 -1.01
N ILE A 71 4.31 -0.46 -1.66
CA ILE A 71 3.02 -1.08 -2.01
C ILE A 71 3.16 -2.34 -2.88
N LEU A 72 4.30 -2.57 -3.54
CA LEU A 72 4.49 -3.78 -4.35
C LEU A 72 4.40 -5.06 -3.50
N ASP A 73 4.76 -4.97 -2.21
CA ASP A 73 4.79 -6.10 -1.27
C ASP A 73 3.39 -6.56 -0.80
N VAL A 74 2.33 -5.88 -1.21
CA VAL A 74 0.94 -6.29 -0.99
C VAL A 74 0.27 -6.64 -2.31
N TYR A 75 -0.55 -7.69 -2.31
CA TYR A 75 -1.01 -8.37 -3.53
C TYR A 75 -2.52 -8.31 -3.74
N ARG A 76 -3.29 -8.09 -2.68
CA ARG A 76 -4.75 -8.07 -2.74
C ARG A 76 -5.38 -7.30 -1.59
N VAL A 77 -6.59 -6.83 -1.82
CA VAL A 77 -7.46 -6.25 -0.80
C VAL A 77 -8.30 -7.37 -0.18
N LEU A 78 -8.51 -7.29 1.14
CA LEU A 78 -9.34 -8.25 1.87
C LEU A 78 -10.82 -7.92 1.72
N ASP A 79 -11.60 -8.98 1.55
CA ASP A 79 -13.05 -8.92 1.68
C ASP A 79 -13.49 -8.74 3.15
N GLU A 80 -14.73 -8.27 3.33
CA GLU A 80 -15.31 -8.12 4.66
C GLU A 80 -15.34 -9.45 5.43
N GLY A 81 -14.72 -9.47 6.61
CA GLY A 81 -14.66 -10.65 7.47
C GLY A 81 -13.55 -11.64 7.15
N GLU A 82 -12.77 -11.43 6.07
CA GLU A 82 -11.57 -12.20 5.81
C GLU A 82 -10.49 -11.91 6.87
N ARG A 83 -9.67 -12.91 7.18
CA ARG A 83 -8.55 -12.75 8.11
C ARG A 83 -7.33 -12.21 7.37
N PRO A 84 -6.66 -11.18 7.91
CA PRO A 84 -5.39 -10.71 7.38
C PRO A 84 -4.34 -11.81 7.25
N ASP A 85 -3.72 -11.87 6.09
CA ASP A 85 -2.57 -12.72 5.80
C ASP A 85 -1.41 -11.90 5.21
N PHE A 86 -0.27 -12.53 5.00
CA PHE A 86 0.91 -11.93 4.40
C PHE A 86 0.59 -11.24 3.07
N GLY A 87 1.05 -9.99 2.91
CA GLY A 87 0.89 -9.23 1.67
C GLY A 87 -0.56 -8.85 1.37
N THR A 88 -1.37 -8.57 2.39
CA THR A 88 -2.77 -8.14 2.22
C THR A 88 -3.00 -6.72 2.71
N VAL A 89 -3.99 -6.06 2.11
CA VAL A 89 -4.50 -4.76 2.52
C VAL A 89 -5.91 -4.91 3.06
N GLN A 90 -6.18 -4.38 4.25
CA GLN A 90 -7.53 -4.41 4.83
C GLN A 90 -8.24 -3.05 4.74
N PRO A 91 -9.43 -2.99 4.13
CA PRO A 91 -10.25 -1.78 4.15
C PRO A 91 -10.57 -1.34 5.59
N VAL A 92 -10.61 -0.03 5.83
CA VAL A 92 -11.18 0.53 7.05
C VAL A 92 -12.68 0.38 7.00
N ASN A 93 -13.25 -0.35 7.95
CA ASN A 93 -14.69 -0.50 8.04
C ASN A 93 -15.35 0.70 8.74
N ALA A 94 -16.67 0.83 8.59
CA ALA A 94 -17.45 1.92 9.18
C ALA A 94 -17.25 2.05 10.71
N ALA A 95 -17.14 0.93 11.42
CA ALA A 95 -16.97 0.94 12.86
C ALA A 95 -15.59 1.44 13.29
N GLU A 96 -14.52 1.09 12.56
CA GLU A 96 -13.18 1.65 12.75
C GLU A 96 -13.16 3.15 12.42
N ALA A 97 -13.73 3.55 11.29
CA ALA A 97 -13.81 4.95 10.89
C ALA A 97 -14.52 5.80 11.96
N LEU A 98 -15.68 5.36 12.46
CA LEU A 98 -16.40 6.02 13.54
C LEU A 98 -15.59 6.11 14.84
N ARG A 99 -14.90 5.03 15.22
CA ARG A 99 -14.13 5.02 16.48
C ARG A 99 -12.92 5.95 16.44
N HIS A 100 -12.24 6.03 15.30
CA HIS A 100 -10.97 6.76 15.17
C HIS A 100 -11.17 8.19 14.70
N ALA A 101 -12.04 8.40 13.72
CA ALA A 101 -12.26 9.69 13.08
C ALA A 101 -13.59 10.36 13.48
N GLY A 102 -14.48 9.67 14.20
CA GLY A 102 -15.79 10.19 14.57
C GLY A 102 -16.82 10.23 13.43
N THR A 103 -16.48 9.66 12.26
CA THR A 103 -17.33 9.64 11.06
C THR A 103 -17.09 8.37 10.24
N GLU A 104 -18.09 7.90 9.52
CA GLU A 104 -17.94 6.82 8.52
C GLU A 104 -17.40 7.35 7.19
N ARG A 105 -17.58 8.65 6.91
CA ARG A 105 -17.12 9.29 5.67
C ARG A 105 -15.78 9.94 5.92
N LEU A 106 -14.73 9.16 5.70
CA LEU A 106 -13.35 9.62 5.82
C LEU A 106 -13.02 10.61 4.71
N THR A 107 -12.09 11.53 5.00
CA THR A 107 -11.55 12.56 4.11
C THR A 107 -10.05 12.68 4.42
N ARG A 108 -9.29 13.47 3.64
CA ARG A 108 -7.86 13.68 3.91
C ARG A 108 -7.56 14.19 5.32
N GLU A 109 -8.46 14.95 5.94
CA GLU A 109 -8.29 15.47 7.31
C GLU A 109 -8.28 14.35 8.37
N HIS A 110 -8.82 13.17 8.03
CA HIS A 110 -8.94 12.05 8.94
C HIS A 110 -7.79 11.04 8.86
N VAL A 111 -6.83 11.23 7.94
CA VAL A 111 -5.72 10.28 7.70
C VAL A 111 -4.92 10.03 8.99
N ASP A 112 -4.47 11.09 9.67
CA ASP A 112 -3.72 10.98 10.92
C ASP A 112 -4.45 10.17 12.00
N ALA A 113 -5.79 10.21 12.01
CA ALA A 113 -6.60 9.50 12.99
C ALA A 113 -6.65 7.98 12.74
N ILE A 114 -6.47 7.55 11.48
CA ILE A 114 -6.57 6.15 11.05
C ILE A 114 -5.20 5.51 10.77
N GLU A 115 -4.11 6.27 10.66
CA GLU A 115 -2.77 5.74 10.36
C GLU A 115 -2.37 4.59 11.30
N GLY A 116 -2.67 4.73 12.59
CA GLY A 116 -2.38 3.72 13.61
C GLY A 116 -3.09 2.37 13.44
N LEU A 117 -4.03 2.24 12.49
CA LEU A 117 -4.67 0.96 12.18
C LEU A 117 -3.75 -0.04 11.46
N ALA A 118 -2.64 0.43 10.87
CA ALA A 118 -1.60 -0.41 10.32
C ALA A 118 -0.55 -0.69 11.40
N GLU A 119 -0.56 -1.87 11.99
CA GLU A 119 0.32 -2.20 13.13
C GLU A 119 1.35 -3.29 12.82
N ARG A 120 1.25 -3.93 11.65
CA ARG A 120 2.00 -5.14 11.30
C ARG A 120 2.82 -4.93 10.04
N ASN A 121 4.04 -5.47 10.04
CA ASN A 121 4.85 -5.58 8.83
C ASN A 121 4.16 -6.53 7.84
N TRP A 122 4.43 -6.30 6.56
CA TRP A 122 3.89 -7.06 5.43
C TRP A 122 2.36 -7.00 5.33
N PHE A 123 1.81 -5.89 5.82
CA PHE A 123 0.38 -5.64 5.86
C PHE A 123 0.09 -4.16 5.64
N GLY A 124 -1.03 -3.90 4.96
CA GLY A 124 -1.51 -2.56 4.72
C GLY A 124 -2.97 -2.37 5.12
N ARG A 125 -3.39 -1.12 5.12
CA ARG A 125 -4.78 -0.70 5.23
C ARG A 125 -5.12 0.17 4.02
N CYS A 126 -6.40 0.22 3.69
CA CYS A 126 -6.90 1.21 2.75
C CYS A 126 -8.20 1.87 3.23
N ALA A 127 -8.42 3.10 2.80
CA ALA A 127 -9.62 3.86 3.13
C ALA A 127 -10.11 4.64 1.91
N VAL A 128 -11.42 4.60 1.67
CA VAL A 128 -12.07 5.49 0.71
C VAL A 128 -12.23 6.86 1.34
N LEU A 129 -11.65 7.87 0.70
CA LEU A 129 -11.75 9.27 1.09
C LEU A 129 -12.79 9.97 0.22
N HIS A 130 -13.58 10.83 0.86
CA HIS A 130 -14.72 11.50 0.27
C HIS A 130 -14.45 13.01 0.13
N ASP A 131 -15.06 13.62 -0.88
CA ASP A 131 -15.10 15.06 -1.06
C ASP A 131 -16.03 15.75 -0.04
N ALA A 132 -16.11 17.08 -0.11
CA ALA A 132 -16.97 17.89 0.76
C ALA A 132 -18.48 17.59 0.61
N GLN A 133 -18.87 16.95 -0.50
CA GLN A 133 -20.23 16.53 -0.83
C GLN A 133 -20.52 15.11 -0.35
N GLY A 134 -19.50 14.41 0.18
CA GLY A 134 -19.59 13.03 0.64
C GLY A 134 -19.52 11.99 -0.48
N LYS A 135 -19.04 12.35 -1.67
CA LYS A 135 -18.79 11.42 -2.76
C LYS A 135 -17.38 10.82 -2.64
N PRO A 136 -17.19 9.51 -2.88
CA PRO A 136 -15.86 8.93 -3.01
C PRO A 136 -15.02 9.66 -4.06
N GLU A 137 -13.82 10.10 -3.66
CA GLU A 137 -12.91 10.90 -4.48
C GLU A 137 -11.55 10.22 -4.61
N GLU A 138 -11.02 9.67 -3.51
CA GLU A 138 -9.70 9.05 -3.47
C GLU A 138 -9.72 7.75 -2.67
N ILE A 139 -8.70 6.93 -2.85
CA ILE A 139 -8.35 5.83 -1.98
C ILE A 139 -6.98 6.11 -1.39
N TYR A 140 -6.88 5.97 -0.07
CA TYR A 140 -5.62 6.04 0.66
C TYR A 140 -5.15 4.62 0.96
N PHE A 141 -3.94 4.26 0.55
CA PHE A 141 -3.27 2.99 0.88
C PHE A 141 -2.07 3.28 1.78
N TRP A 142 -1.90 2.55 2.88
CA TRP A 142 -0.73 2.70 3.75
C TRP A 142 -0.39 1.41 4.48
N GLY A 143 0.85 1.27 4.92
CA GLY A 143 1.29 0.07 5.60
C GLY A 143 2.78 0.05 5.84
N PHE A 144 3.26 -1.16 6.15
CA PHE A 144 4.67 -1.42 6.41
C PHE A 144 5.09 -2.68 5.67
N SER A 145 6.25 -2.66 5.04
CA SER A 145 6.89 -3.85 4.49
C SER A 145 8.41 -3.73 4.56
N GLY A 146 9.08 -4.87 4.40
CA GLY A 146 10.52 -4.97 4.53
C GLY A 146 10.99 -5.85 5.68
N ASP A 147 12.28 -6.19 5.65
CA ASP A 147 12.97 -6.99 6.69
C ASP A 147 13.12 -6.29 8.04
#